data_AF-A0A4R4KRI5-F1
#
_entry.id   AF-A0A4R4KRI5-F1
#
_cell.length_a   1.000
_cell.length_b   1.000
_cell.length_c   1.000
_cell.angle_alpha   90.00
_cell.angle_beta   90.00
_cell.angle_gamma   90.00
#
_symmetry.space_group_name_H-M   'P 1'
#
loop_
_entity.id
_entity.type
_entity.pdbx_description
1 polymer ?
#
loop_
_entity_poly.entity_id
_entity_poly.type
_entity_poly.pdbx_seq_one_letter_code
_entity_poly.pdbx_strand_id
1 'polypeptide(L)' 'MDMTHEQSDQERMESRAHLLPEEAAVGSDDPQAQAEAILTESDIREADQNAAPDTVLEHRTSDQTVAVSEPPD' A
#
# COMPACT_ATOMS: atom_id res chain seq x y z
N MET A 1 23.52 1.73 11.89
CA MET A 1 23.27 1.73 10.43
C MET A 1 21.79 2.07 10.28
N ASP A 2 21.47 3.36 10.40
CA ASP A 2 20.08 3.87 10.40
C ASP A 2 19.82 4.83 9.23
N MET A 3 20.86 5.56 8.82
CA MET A 3 20.80 6.54 7.73
C MET A 3 20.24 6.02 6.39
N THR A 4 20.29 4.72 6.10
CA THR A 4 19.76 4.16 4.85
C THR A 4 18.25 3.92 4.90
N HIS A 5 17.68 3.62 6.07
CA HIS A 5 16.24 3.47 6.23
C HIS A 5 15.56 4.84 6.20
N GLU A 6 16.11 5.80 6.94
CA GLU A 6 15.60 7.19 6.95
C GLU A 6 15.64 7.82 5.54
N GLN A 7 16.69 7.56 4.75
CA GLN A 7 16.76 8.00 3.35
C GLN A 7 15.73 7.29 2.46
N SER A 8 15.55 5.97 2.62
CA SER A 8 14.52 5.22 1.90
C SER A 8 13.11 5.72 2.24
N ASP A 9 12.85 6.07 3.49
CA ASP A 9 11.54 6.55 3.94
C ASP A 9 11.25 7.95 3.36
N GLN A 10 12.25 8.82 3.34
CA GLN A 10 12.17 10.13 2.69
C GLN A 10 11.86 9.98 1.19
N GLU A 11 12.58 9.11 0.46
CA GLU A 11 12.35 8.87 -0.97
C GLU A 11 10.95 8.30 -1.24
N ARG A 12 10.49 7.39 -0.38
CA ARG A 12 9.16 6.79 -0.47
C ARG A 12 8.06 7.84 -0.22
N MET A 13 8.26 8.72 0.76
CA MET A 13 7.35 9.81 1.08
C MET A 13 7.28 10.82 -0.06
N GLU A 14 8.42 11.26 -0.61
CA GLU A 14 8.47 12.19 -1.74
C GLU A 14 7.76 11.61 -2.98
N SER A 15 7.98 10.33 -3.27
CA SER A 15 7.32 9.63 -4.37
C SER A 15 5.80 9.60 -4.20
N ARG A 16 5.28 9.28 -3.00
CA ARG A 16 3.83 9.20 -2.74
C ARG A 16 3.16 10.57 -2.64
N ALA A 17 3.87 11.58 -2.13
CA ALA A 17 3.38 12.95 -2.00
C ALA A 17 3.14 13.62 -3.37
N HIS A 18 3.69 13.04 -4.45
CA HIS A 18 3.37 13.46 -5.80
C HIS A 18 1.92 13.06 -6.15
N LEU A 19 1.01 14.03 -6.04
CA LEU A 19 -0.40 13.85 -6.33
C LEU A 19 -0.65 13.50 -7.80
N LEU A 20 -1.54 12.54 -8.03
CA LEU A 20 -2.10 12.27 -9.36
C LEU A 20 -2.97 13.46 -9.82
N PRO A 21 -3.23 13.63 -11.14
CA PRO A 21 -4.06 14.73 -11.64
C PRO A 21 -5.43 14.82 -10.97
N GLU A 22 -6.05 13.68 -10.69
CA GLU A 22 -7.35 13.59 -10.02
C GLU A 22 -7.26 14.02 -8.54
N GLU A 23 -6.19 13.63 -7.83
CA GLU A 23 -5.93 14.03 -6.45
C GLU A 23 -5.63 15.53 -6.36
N ALA A 24 -4.86 16.07 -7.31
CA ALA A 24 -4.56 17.49 -7.39
C ALA A 24 -5.79 18.35 -7.70
N ALA A 25 -6.75 17.81 -8.48
CA ALA A 25 -8.01 18.47 -8.78
C ALA A 25 -8.93 18.60 -7.55
N VAL A 26 -8.91 17.60 -6.66
CA VAL A 26 -9.61 17.66 -5.35
C VAL A 26 -8.81 18.51 -4.36
N GLY A 27 -7.49 18.46 -4.44
CA GLY A 27 -6.56 19.12 -3.54
C GLY A 27 -6.28 18.30 -2.28
N SER A 28 -5.06 18.42 -1.77
CA SER A 28 -4.66 17.94 -0.44
C SER A 28 -3.98 19.10 0.28
N ASP A 29 -4.35 19.34 1.54
CA ASP A 29 -3.81 20.46 2.33
C ASP A 29 -2.30 20.29 2.60
N ASP A 30 -1.87 19.04 2.83
CA ASP A 30 -0.46 18.66 3.00
C ASP A 30 -0.22 17.26 2.42
N PRO A 31 0.24 17.18 1.15
CA PRO A 31 0.54 15.91 0.50
C PRO A 31 1.65 15.11 1.18
N GLN A 32 2.61 15.78 1.85
CA GLN A 32 3.70 15.09 2.55
C GLN A 32 3.21 14.45 3.83
N ALA A 33 2.45 15.18 4.65
CA ALA A 33 1.84 14.62 5.86
C ALA A 33 0.87 13.48 5.53
N GLN A 34 0.11 13.61 4.43
CA GLN A 34 -0.75 12.53 3.96
C GLN A 34 0.06 11.29 3.53
N ALA A 35 1.16 11.48 2.79
CA ALA A 35 2.04 10.39 2.38
C ALA A 35 2.67 9.67 3.58
N GLU A 36 3.19 10.41 4.55
CA GLU A 36 3.77 9.88 5.80
C GLU A 36 2.76 9.00 6.56
N ALA A 37 1.54 9.50 6.74
CA ALA A 37 0.49 8.77 7.45
C ALA A 37 0.11 7.47 6.74
N ILE A 38 -0.04 7.51 5.41
CA ILE A 38 -0.37 6.32 4.59
C ILE A 38 0.75 5.27 4.66
N LEU A 39 2.00 5.71 4.55
CA LEU A 39 3.15 4.82 4.56
C LEU A 39 3.33 4.16 5.93
N THR A 40 3.27 4.95 7.00
CA THR A 40 3.35 4.44 8.38
C THR A 40 2.27 3.39 8.64
N GLU A 41 1.01 3.69 8.28
CA GLU A 41 -0.09 2.75 8.41
C GLU A 41 0.13 1.48 7.55
N SER A 42 0.69 1.62 6.35
CA SER A 42 0.98 0.48 5.48
C SER A 42 2.09 -0.41 6.03
N ASP A 43 3.17 0.17 6.56
CA ASP A 43 4.26 -0.57 7.19
C ASP A 43 3.75 -1.36 8.42
N ILE A 44 2.83 -0.77 9.20
CA ILE A 44 2.17 -1.45 10.32
C ILE A 44 1.36 -2.66 9.83
N ARG A 45 0.54 -2.52 8.79
CA ARG A 45 -0.25 -3.64 8.23
C ARG A 45 0.59 -4.71 7.56
N GLU A 46 1.74 -4.33 6.99
CA GLU A 46 2.69 -5.29 6.43
C GLU A 46 3.33 -6.13 7.55
N ALA A 47 3.67 -5.51 8.67
CA ALA A 47 4.24 -6.20 9.84
C ALA A 47 3.19 -7.02 10.62
N ASP A 48 1.95 -6.55 10.70
CA ASP A 48 0.83 -7.21 11.40
C ASP A 48 -0.44 -7.25 10.54
N GLN A 49 -0.80 -8.45 10.11
CA GLN A 49 -2.02 -8.70 9.33
C GLN A 49 -3.32 -8.33 10.07
N ASN A 50 -3.29 -8.21 11.40
CA ASN A 50 -4.46 -7.82 12.20
C ASN A 50 -4.53 -6.32 12.47
N ALA A 51 -3.54 -5.53 12.04
CA ALA A 51 -3.53 -4.09 12.27
C ALA A 51 -4.63 -3.34 11.49
N ALA A 52 -5.35 -4.04 10.62
CA ALA A 52 -6.46 -3.52 9.84
C ALA A 52 -7.76 -4.27 10.17
N PRO A 53 -8.33 -4.11 11.38
CA PRO A 53 -9.43 -4.94 11.87
C PRO A 53 -10.72 -4.82 11.06
N ASP A 54 -10.94 -3.68 10.39
CA ASP A 54 -12.08 -3.47 9.50
C ASP A 54 -11.91 -4.14 8.12
N THR A 55 -10.74 -4.75 7.86
CA THR A 55 -10.40 -5.38 6.59
C THR A 55 -10.56 -6.89 6.70
N VAL A 56 -11.29 -7.48 5.75
CA VAL A 56 -11.45 -8.94 5.69
C VAL A 56 -10.31 -9.54 4.87
N LEU A 57 -9.42 -10.30 5.51
CA LEU A 57 -8.36 -11.05 4.83
C LEU A 57 -8.88 -12.45 4.44
N GLU A 58 -8.87 -12.78 3.15
CA GLU A 58 -9.25 -14.12 2.68
C GLU A 58 -8.06 -15.10 2.79
N HIS A 59 -8.25 -16.18 3.54
CA HIS A 59 -7.23 -17.22 3.72
C HIS A 59 -7.34 -18.34 2.66
N ARG A 60 -7.35 -17.97 1.37
CA ARG A 60 -7.44 -18.97 0.29
C ARG A 60 -6.14 -19.74 0.15
N THR A 61 -6.24 -21.07 0.03
CA THR A 61 -5.12 -21.94 -0.29
C THR A 61 -5.03 -22.20 -1.79
N SER A 62 -3.87 -22.65 -2.26
CA SER A 62 -3.65 -22.96 -3.68
C SER A 62 -4.68 -23.95 -4.25
N ASP A 63 -5.10 -24.95 -3.46
CA ASP A 63 -6.15 -25.93 -3.84
C ASP A 63 -7.54 -25.31 -4.06
N GLN A 64 -7.79 -24.11 -3.56
CA GLN A 64 -9.05 -23.39 -3.75
C GLN A 64 -9.04 -22.52 -5.03
N THR A 65 -7.98 -22.60 -5.83
CA THR A 65 -7.91 -21.96 -7.16
C THR A 65 -8.70 -22.77 -8.18
N VAL A 66 -9.42 -22.09 -9.07
CA VAL A 66 -10.08 -22.75 -10.21
C VAL A 66 -9.02 -23.24 -11.20
N ALA A 67 -9.04 -24.52 -11.55
CA ALA A 67 -8.17 -25.05 -12.59
C ALA A 67 -8.44 -24.33 -13.92
N VAL A 68 -7.37 -23.82 -14.54
CA VAL A 68 -7.45 -23.22 -15.89
C VAL A 68 -8.05 -24.28 -16.83
N SER A 69 -9.23 -24.01 -17.36
CA SER A 69 -9.84 -24.82 -18.41
C SER A 69 -9.37 -24.30 -19.75
N GLU A 70 -8.73 -25.14 -20.55
CA GLU A 70 -8.32 -24.78 -21.91
C GLU A 70 -9.58 -24.52 -22.76
N PRO A 71 -9.65 -23.42 -23.54
CA PRO A 71 -10.77 -23.16 -24.43
C PRO A 71 -10.83 -24.25 -25.52
N PRO A 72 -12.04 -24.62 -26.01
CA PRO A 72 -12.17 -25.62 -27.05
C PRO A 72 -11.56 -25.13 -28.38
N ASP A 73 -10.85 -26.04 -29.07
CA ASP A 73 -10.24 -25.87 -30.41
C ASP A 73 -11.30 -25.61 -31.50
#